data_AF-A0A392S3F4-F1
#
_entry.id   AF-A0A392S3F4-F1
#
_cell.length_a   1.000
_cell.length_b   1.000
_cell.length_c   1.000
_cell.angle_alpha   90.00
_cell.angle_beta   90.00
_cell.angle_gamma   90.00
#
_symmetry.space_group_name_H-M   'P 1'
#
loop_
_entity.id
_entity.type
_entity.pdbx_description
1 polymer ?
#
loop_
_entity_poly.entity_id
_entity_poly.type
_entity_poly.pdbx_seq_one_letter_code
_entity_poly.pdbx_strand_id
1 'polypeptide(L)'
;MEEKLGKEEIGVVKKTPSPYDLNSNDNPGNLITQVQLKGENYDEWSKAIRTSLRARRKWGFVEGTIEQPKEGSSNLEDWWTVQSMLVSWVLNTIEPSLRSTISY
;
A
#
# COMPACT_ATOMS: atom_id res chain seq x y z
N MET A 1 -21.79 -50.37 21.46
CA MET A 1 -20.61 -49.55 21.77
C MET A 1 -20.15 -49.00 20.42
N GLU A 2 -20.71 -47.86 20.02
CA GLU A 2 -20.42 -47.25 18.71
C GLU A 2 -19.27 -46.25 18.88
N GLU A 3 -18.17 -46.54 18.20
CA GLU A 3 -16.99 -45.68 18.10
C GLU A 3 -17.31 -44.53 17.13
N LYS A 4 -17.57 -43.34 17.65
CA LYS A 4 -17.64 -42.13 16.83
C LYS A 4 -16.22 -41.61 16.57
N LEU A 5 -15.70 -41.98 15.41
CA LEU A 5 -14.51 -41.37 14.82
C LEU A 5 -14.80 -39.87 14.56
N GLY A 6 -14.19 -39.01 15.38
CA GLY A 6 -14.24 -37.57 15.21
C GLY A 6 -13.54 -37.17 13.92
N LYS A 7 -14.30 -36.60 12.97
CA LYS A 7 -13.73 -35.95 11.79
C LYS A 7 -13.06 -34.65 12.23
N GLU A 8 -11.74 -34.56 12.11
CA GLU A 8 -11.04 -33.28 12.12
C GLU A 8 -11.45 -32.50 10.87
N GLU A 9 -12.28 -31.48 11.05
CA GLU A 9 -12.51 -30.46 10.03
C GLU A 9 -11.25 -29.60 9.94
N ILE A 10 -10.50 -29.74 8.84
CA ILE A 10 -9.39 -28.85 8.51
C ILE A 10 -10.00 -27.49 8.16
N GLY A 11 -10.22 -26.66 9.18
CA GLY A 11 -10.67 -25.29 9.02
C GLY A 11 -9.64 -24.52 8.22
N VAL A 12 -9.95 -24.19 6.96
CA VAL A 12 -9.14 -23.27 6.16
C VAL A 12 -9.19 -21.91 6.85
N VAL A 13 -8.16 -21.59 7.65
CA VAL A 13 -7.98 -20.26 8.24
C VAL A 13 -7.77 -19.29 7.09
N LYS A 14 -8.82 -18.54 6.74
CA LYS A 14 -8.71 -17.41 5.80
C LYS A 14 -7.81 -16.36 6.45
N LYS A 15 -6.54 -16.33 6.07
CA LYS A 15 -5.59 -15.31 6.52
C LYS A 15 -6.15 -13.94 6.11
N THR A 16 -6.53 -13.13 7.09
CA THR A 16 -6.90 -11.73 6.84
C THR A 16 -5.64 -10.99 6.38
N PRO A 17 -5.66 -10.38 5.18
CA PRO A 17 -4.50 -9.65 4.66
C PRO A 17 -4.14 -8.51 5.61
N SER A 18 -2.86 -8.44 5.98
CA SER A 18 -2.33 -7.34 6.76
C SER A 18 -2.33 -6.06 5.89
N PRO A 19 -2.59 -4.87 6.48
CA PRO A 19 -2.38 -3.61 5.75
C PRO A 19 -0.94 -3.45 5.25
N TYR A 20 0.02 -4.14 5.86
CA TYR A 20 1.43 -4.10 5.48
C TYR A 20 1.80 -5.05 4.33
N ASP A 21 0.94 -6.01 3.99
CA ASP A 21 1.24 -7.01 2.96
C ASP A 21 1.44 -6.34 1.59
N LEU A 22 2.55 -6.64 0.93
CA LEU A 22 2.81 -6.25 -0.45
C LEU A 22 2.42 -7.38 -1.41
N ASN A 23 1.83 -7.02 -2.55
CA ASN A 23 1.55 -7.97 -3.62
C ASN A 23 2.85 -8.35 -4.33
N SER A 24 2.89 -9.51 -5.00
CA SER A 24 4.06 -9.93 -5.79
C SER A 24 4.46 -8.96 -6.91
N ASN A 25 3.53 -8.11 -7.33
CA ASN A 25 3.75 -7.06 -8.31
C ASN A 25 4.03 -5.69 -7.68
N ASP A 26 4.08 -5.55 -6.36
CA ASP A 26 4.42 -4.28 -5.72
C ASP A 26 5.94 -4.11 -5.70
N ASN A 27 6.44 -3.23 -6.56
CA ASN A 27 7.84 -2.83 -6.56
C ASN A 27 7.96 -1.30 -6.68
N PRO A 28 9.07 -0.70 -6.23
CA PRO A 28 9.22 0.76 -6.18
C PRO A 28 9.21 1.43 -7.56
N GLY A 29 9.60 0.72 -8.62
CA GLY A 29 9.66 1.24 -9.99
C GLY A 29 8.30 1.26 -10.71
N ASN A 30 7.26 0.66 -10.14
CA ASN A 30 5.97 0.57 -10.81
C ASN A 30 5.25 1.91 -10.89
N LEU A 31 4.70 2.19 -12.08
CA LEU A 31 3.73 3.25 -12.27
C LEU A 31 2.36 2.77 -11.79
N ILE A 32 1.83 3.41 -10.76
CA ILE A 32 0.51 3.07 -10.20
C ILE A 32 -0.64 3.73 -10.96
N THR A 33 -0.35 4.72 -11.81
CA THR A 33 -1.29 5.41 -12.69
C THR A 33 -0.56 5.87 -13.94
N GLN A 34 -1.28 6.00 -15.06
CA GLN A 34 -0.76 6.61 -16.30
C GLN A 34 -0.85 8.14 -16.27
N VAL A 35 -1.62 8.72 -15.35
CA VAL A 35 -1.73 10.17 -15.20
C VAL A 35 -0.48 10.69 -14.49
N GLN A 36 0.33 11.47 -15.21
CA GLN A 36 1.50 12.13 -14.66
C GLN A 36 1.14 13.55 -14.18
N LEU A 37 1.62 13.95 -13.01
CA LEU A 37 1.44 15.32 -12.50
C LEU A 37 2.32 16.29 -13.30
N LYS A 38 1.69 17.29 -13.91
CA LYS A 38 2.28 18.35 -14.74
C LYS A 38 1.96 19.75 -14.20
N GLY A 39 1.54 19.84 -12.94
CA GLY A 39 1.20 21.09 -12.26
C GLY A 39 -0.28 21.44 -12.41
N GLU A 40 -0.73 21.72 -13.63
CA GLU A 40 -2.11 22.17 -13.90
C GLU A 40 -3.17 21.08 -13.70
N ASN A 41 -2.79 19.80 -13.81
CA ASN A 41 -3.70 18.65 -13.77
C ASN A 41 -3.81 17.99 -12.39
N TYR A 42 -3.53 18.72 -11.30
CA TYR A 42 -3.53 18.17 -9.94
C TYR A 42 -4.82 17.41 -9.59
N ASP A 43 -5.99 17.94 -9.96
CA ASP A 43 -7.28 17.31 -9.65
C ASP A 43 -7.46 15.95 -10.33
N GLU A 44 -6.97 15.81 -11.56
CA GLU A 44 -7.01 14.55 -12.30
C GLU A 44 -6.01 13.56 -11.71
N TRP A 45 -4.77 14.02 -11.50
CA TRP A 45 -3.69 13.22 -10.92
C TRP A 45 -4.04 12.70 -9.53
N SER A 46 -4.55 13.55 -8.64
CA SER A 46 -4.91 13.19 -7.27
C SER A 46 -6.03 12.15 -7.22
N LYS A 47 -7.05 12.27 -8.08
CA LYS A 47 -8.12 11.26 -8.22
C LYS A 47 -7.56 9.92 -8.71
N ALA A 48 -6.63 9.95 -9.66
CA ALA A 48 -6.00 8.74 -10.19
C ALA A 48 -5.14 8.04 -9.13
N ILE A 49 -4.28 8.77 -8.42
CA ILE A 49 -3.47 8.25 -7.30
C ILE A 49 -4.36 7.66 -6.21
N ARG A 50 -5.38 8.40 -5.77
CA ARG A 50 -6.31 7.93 -4.74
C ARG A 50 -6.99 6.63 -5.14
N THR A 51 -7.42 6.52 -6.40
CA THR A 51 -8.06 5.31 -6.93
C THR A 51 -7.09 4.13 -6.94
N SER A 52 -5.88 4.32 -7.45
CA SER A 52 -4.87 3.28 -7.52
C SER A 52 -4.42 2.79 -6.14
N LEU A 53 -4.24 3.70 -5.18
CA LEU A 53 -3.86 3.33 -3.80
C LEU A 53 -5.00 2.63 -3.06
N ARG A 54 -6.26 3.00 -3.32
CA ARG A 54 -7.43 2.28 -2.79
C ARG A 54 -7.52 0.85 -3.33
N ALA A 55 -7.31 0.67 -4.63
CA ALA A 55 -7.27 -0.66 -5.25
C ALA A 55 -6.18 -1.56 -4.62
N ARG A 56 -5.07 -0.97 -4.18
CA ARG A 56 -3.97 -1.66 -3.46
C ARG A 56 -4.15 -1.72 -1.94
N ARG A 57 -5.26 -1.19 -1.39
CA ARG A 57 -5.51 -1.06 0.06
C ARG A 57 -4.43 -0.27 0.82
N LYS A 58 -3.74 0.65 0.15
CA LYS A 58 -2.70 1.50 0.74
C LYS A 58 -3.16 2.92 1.07
N TRP A 59 -4.39 3.28 0.69
CA TRP A 59 -4.93 4.62 0.97
C TRP A 59 -4.95 4.97 2.47
N GLY A 60 -5.14 3.97 3.34
CA GLY A 60 -5.22 4.21 4.79
C GLY A 60 -3.94 4.79 5.41
N PHE A 61 -2.78 4.55 4.79
CA PHE A 61 -1.51 5.17 5.19
C PHE A 61 -1.46 6.66 4.84
N VAL A 62 -1.97 7.04 3.67
CA VAL A 62 -2.03 8.45 3.22
C VAL A 62 -3.05 9.25 4.02
N GLU A 63 -4.18 8.62 4.36
CA GLU A 63 -5.25 9.24 5.16
C GLU A 63 -4.95 9.24 6.66
N GLY A 64 -3.87 8.59 7.10
CA GLY A 64 -3.47 8.50 8.50
C GLY A 64 -4.28 7.51 9.35
N THR A 65 -5.27 6.82 8.78
CA THR A 65 -6.02 5.75 9.46
C THR A 65 -5.16 4.54 9.85
N ILE A 66 -4.01 4.35 9.18
CA ILE A 66 -2.98 3.38 9.53
C ILE A 66 -1.78 4.17 10.06
N GLU A 67 -1.75 4.34 11.37
CA GLU A 67 -0.73 5.13 12.05
C GLU A 67 0.62 4.40 12.12
N GLN A 68 1.69 5.19 12.29
CA GLN A 68 3.01 4.65 12.55
C GLN A 68 2.99 3.85 13.87
N PRO A 69 3.44 2.58 13.87
CA PRO A 69 3.56 1.80 15.09
C PRO A 69 4.55 2.44 16.07
N LYS A 70 4.37 2.16 17.37
CA LYS A 70 5.32 2.57 18.41
C LYS A 70 6.69 1.95 18.19
N GLU A 71 7.73 2.64 18.67
CA GLU A 71 9.09 2.09 18.70
C GLU A 71 9.12 0.72 19.39
N GLY A 72 9.85 -0.22 18.78
CA GLY A 72 9.91 -1.62 19.24
C GLY A 72 8.76 -2.52 18.79
N SER A 73 7.76 -2.01 18.05
CA SER A 73 6.75 -2.86 17.42
C SER A 73 7.36 -3.74 16.32
N SER A 74 6.93 -5.00 16.25
CA SER A 74 7.29 -5.91 15.15
C SER A 74 6.85 -5.40 13.78
N ASN A 75 5.85 -4.51 13.72
CA ASN A 75 5.28 -3.99 12.48
C ASN A 75 5.96 -2.69 12.01
N LEU A 76 6.92 -2.15 12.77
CA LEU A 76 7.52 -0.84 12.46
C LEU A 76 8.28 -0.87 11.13
N GLU A 77 9.09 -1.90 10.91
CA GLU A 77 9.84 -2.09 9.65
C GLU A 77 8.90 -2.32 8.46
N ASP A 78 7.82 -3.09 8.67
CA ASP A 78 6.79 -3.32 7.65
C ASP A 78 6.05 -2.03 7.29
N TRP A 79 5.76 -1.17 8.29
CA TRP A 79 5.18 0.16 8.06
C TRP A 79 6.13 1.04 7.24
N TRP A 80 7.42 1.10 7.60
CA TRP A 80 8.43 1.86 6.85
C TRP A 80 8.63 1.35 5.42
N THR A 81 8.54 0.04 5.22
CA THR A 81 8.58 -0.59 3.90
C THR A 81 7.43 -0.09 3.02
N VAL A 82 6.20 -0.08 3.54
CA VAL A 82 5.04 0.46 2.80
C VAL A 82 5.17 1.96 2.56
N GLN A 83 5.64 2.73 3.53
CA GLN A 83 5.85 4.17 3.36
C GLN A 83 6.85 4.48 2.26
N SER A 84 7.96 3.76 2.21
CA SER A 84 8.99 3.91 1.18
C SER A 84 8.45 3.57 -0.22
N MET A 85 7.58 2.56 -0.30
CA MET A 85 6.89 2.19 -1.53
C MET A 85 5.91 3.29 -1.99
N LEU A 86 5.11 3.84 -1.08
CA LEU A 86 4.18 4.93 -1.37
C LEU A 86 4.90 6.17 -1.89
N VAL A 87 5.98 6.57 -1.23
CA VAL A 87 6.82 7.70 -1.67
C VAL A 87 7.37 7.43 -3.08
N SER A 88 7.89 6.25 -3.34
CA SER A 88 8.43 5.88 -4.66
C SER A 88 7.35 5.94 -5.75
N TRP A 89 6.17 5.37 -5.50
CA TRP A 89 5.05 5.39 -6.44
C TRP A 89 4.54 6.80 -6.72
N VAL A 90 4.41 7.64 -5.70
CA VAL A 90 4.00 9.04 -5.87
C VAL A 90 5.04 9.78 -6.71
N LEU A 91 6.33 9.71 -6.33
CA LEU A 91 7.41 10.41 -7.04
C LEU A 91 7.55 9.97 -8.51
N ASN A 92 7.31 8.69 -8.82
CA ASN A 92 7.37 8.19 -10.19
C ASN A 92 6.23 8.70 -11.08
N THR A 93 5.16 9.23 -10.48
CA THR A 93 4.02 9.81 -11.22
C THR A 93 4.12 11.32 -11.38
N ILE A 94 5.23 11.93 -10.96
CA ILE A 94 5.47 13.37 -11.10
C ILE A 94 6.42 13.60 -12.27
N GLU A 95 6.14 14.60 -13.09
CA GLU A 95 7.04 15.00 -14.17
C GLU A 95 8.42 15.38 -13.62
N PRO A 96 9.55 14.94 -14.23
CA PRO A 96 10.88 15.19 -13.69
C PRO A 96 11.20 16.66 -13.41
N SER A 97 10.69 17.58 -14.24
CA SER A 97 10.84 19.03 -14.09
C SER A 97 10.15 19.59 -12.85
N LEU A 98 9.05 18.99 -12.43
CA LEU A 98 8.34 19.32 -11.19
C LEU A 98 8.90 18.55 -10.01
N ARG A 99 9.32 17.31 -10.21
CA ARG A 99 9.94 16.51 -9.14
C ARG A 99 11.20 17.19 -8.59
N SER A 100 11.98 17.87 -9.42
CA SER A 100 13.17 18.61 -8.98
C SER A 100 12.87 19.84 -8.13
N THR A 101 11.62 20.32 -8.09
CA THR A 101 11.21 21.45 -7.24
C THR A 101 10.69 21.02 -5.88
N ILE A 102 10.45 19.72 -5.68
CA ILE A 102 9.98 19.15 -4.40
C ILE A 102 11.20 18.85 -3.52
N SER A 103 11.36 19.60 -2.43
CA SER A 103 12.37 19.34 -1.39
C SER A 103 11.89 18.26 -0.42
N TYR A 104 12.78 17.32 -0.06
CA TYR A 104 12.56 16.23 0.90
C TYR A 104 12.97 16.63 2.32
#